data_AF-A0A844NWA7-F1
#
_entry.id   AF-A0A844NWA7-F1
#
_cell.length_a   1.000
_cell.length_b   1.000
_cell.length_c   1.000
_cell.angle_alpha   90.00
_cell.angle_beta   90.00
_cell.angle_gamma   90.00
#
_symmetry.space_group_name_H-M   'P 1'
#
loop_
_entity.id
_entity.type
_entity.pdbx_description
1 polymer ?
#
loop_
_entity_poly.entity_id
_entity_poly.type
_entity_poly.pdbx_seq_one_letter_code
_entity_poly.pdbx_strand_id
1 'polypeptide(L)'
;RWMRQHYPEQRPCFLFSRSERIAHPFISVETGQAMLVERLALKSALEQCKHQLRELQDKHDALLKQSTVIPACAQCPISDRAEATYLHIIGTMLELMLGQSPSGTPYSSFNSQEAIATAMIAHHGELMGITDRTLQAKFAQARRKLRSAVS
;
A
#
# COMPACT_ATOMS: atom_id res chain seq x y z
N ARG A 1 -51.66 48.59 3.43
CA ARG A 1 -50.28 48.38 2.91
C ARG A 1 -49.18 48.87 3.86
N TRP A 2 -49.45 49.82 4.76
CA TRP A 2 -48.48 50.41 5.71
C TRP A 2 -47.73 49.39 6.61
N MET A 3 -48.43 48.45 7.25
CA MET A 3 -47.79 47.54 8.22
C MET A 3 -46.73 46.61 7.59
N ARG A 4 -46.92 46.17 6.33
CA ARG A 4 -45.90 45.41 5.57
C ARG A 4 -44.66 46.24 5.24
N GLN A 5 -44.80 47.55 5.13
CA GLN A 5 -43.72 48.46 4.74
C GLN A 5 -42.92 48.96 5.95
N HIS A 6 -43.57 49.19 7.09
CA HIS A 6 -42.94 49.78 8.27
C HIS A 6 -42.60 48.77 9.38
N TYR A 7 -43.30 47.63 9.43
CA TYR A 7 -43.12 46.62 10.49
C TYR A 7 -43.15 45.19 9.91
N PRO A 8 -42.25 44.85 8.96
CA PRO A 8 -42.27 43.57 8.25
C PRO A 8 -42.10 42.34 9.17
N GLU A 9 -41.39 42.51 10.28
CA GLU A 9 -41.12 41.50 11.32
C GLU A 9 -42.29 41.31 12.32
N GLN A 10 -43.24 42.26 12.36
CA GLN A 10 -44.39 42.22 13.27
C GLN A 10 -45.66 42.00 12.46
N ARG A 11 -46.10 40.74 12.37
CA ARG A 11 -47.30 40.33 11.62
C ARG A 11 -48.36 39.76 12.55
N PRO A 12 -49.31 40.57 13.01
CA PRO A 12 -50.37 40.13 13.90
C PRO A 12 -51.27 39.07 13.25
N CYS A 13 -51.77 38.13 14.06
CA CYS A 13 -52.60 37.02 13.59
C CYS A 13 -53.94 37.44 12.96
N PHE A 14 -54.45 38.61 13.34
CA PHE A 14 -55.75 39.12 12.88
C PHE A 14 -55.66 39.85 11.52
N LEU A 15 -54.47 40.24 11.07
CA LEU A 15 -54.25 40.93 9.79
C LEU A 15 -53.60 40.04 8.73
N PHE A 16 -52.95 38.95 9.14
CA PHE A 16 -52.17 38.09 8.26
C PHE A 16 -52.50 36.62 8.51
N SER A 17 -52.71 35.89 7.42
CA SER A 17 -52.94 34.45 7.48
C SER A 17 -51.72 33.70 8.03
N ARG A 18 -51.90 32.43 8.45
CA ARG A 18 -50.80 31.61 8.98
C ARG A 18 -49.65 31.48 7.97
N SER A 19 -49.95 31.31 6.69
CA SER A 19 -48.94 31.24 5.62
C SER A 19 -48.17 32.55 5.45
N GLU A 20 -48.85 33.70 5.52
CA GLU A 20 -48.21 35.03 5.44
C GLU A 20 -47.36 35.36 6.69
N ARG A 21 -47.68 34.78 7.85
CA ARG A 21 -46.88 34.95 9.07
C ARG A 21 -45.63 34.07 9.11
N ILE A 22 -45.68 32.90 8.47
CA ILE A 22 -44.55 31.96 8.40
C ILE A 22 -43.61 32.31 7.23
N ALA A 23 -44.13 32.96 6.18
CA ALA A 23 -43.32 33.47 5.09
C ALA A 23 -42.31 34.51 5.60
N HIS A 24 -41.01 34.19 5.55
CA HIS A 24 -39.94 35.07 6.03
C HIS A 24 -40.03 36.44 5.34
N PRO A 25 -39.96 37.56 6.07
CA PRO A 25 -40.49 38.81 5.55
C PRO A 25 -39.83 39.36 4.29
N PHE A 26 -38.57 39.05 4.08
CA PHE A 26 -37.78 39.44 2.93
C PHE A 26 -36.50 38.61 3.05
N ILE A 27 -36.08 37.84 2.04
CA ILE A 27 -34.68 37.43 2.01
C ILE A 27 -33.91 38.74 1.93
N SER A 28 -33.26 39.15 3.02
CA SER A 28 -32.55 40.43 3.06
C SER A 28 -31.54 40.48 1.93
N VAL A 29 -31.33 41.67 1.36
CA VAL A 29 -30.27 41.90 0.37
C VAL A 29 -28.92 41.41 0.93
N GLU A 30 -28.70 41.61 2.23
CA GLU A 30 -27.52 41.12 2.94
C GLU A 30 -27.42 39.59 2.95
N THR A 31 -28.51 38.88 3.20
CA THR A 31 -28.55 37.41 3.15
C THR A 31 -28.30 36.91 1.73
N GLY A 32 -28.90 37.55 0.72
CA GLY A 32 -28.65 37.24 -0.68
C GLY A 32 -27.19 37.47 -1.10
N GLN A 33 -26.58 38.55 -0.62
CA GLN A 33 -25.16 38.85 -0.83
C GLN A 33 -24.26 37.83 -0.14
N ALA A 34 -24.56 37.45 1.12
CA ALA A 34 -23.82 36.42 1.84
C ALA A 34 -23.86 35.07 1.11
N MET A 35 -25.04 34.63 0.66
CA MET A 35 -25.19 33.41 -0.13
C MET A 35 -24.43 33.47 -1.47
N LEU A 36 -24.39 34.65 -2.11
CA LEU A 36 -23.62 34.84 -3.34
C LEU A 36 -22.10 34.72 -3.08
N VAL A 37 -21.61 35.32 -1.99
CA VAL A 37 -20.20 35.22 -1.58
C VAL A 37 -19.83 33.77 -1.28
N GLU A 38 -20.65 33.06 -0.50
CA GLU A 38 -20.46 31.63 -0.22
C GLU A 38 -20.44 30.78 -1.49
N ARG A 39 -21.38 31.04 -2.41
CA ARG A 39 -21.43 30.34 -3.70
C ARG A 39 -20.16 30.57 -4.52
N LEU A 40 -19.65 31.80 -4.55
CA LEU A 40 -18.42 32.14 -5.26
C LEU A 40 -17.20 31.47 -4.60
N ALA A 41 -17.14 31.45 -3.27
CA ALA A 41 -16.09 30.77 -2.52
C ALA A 41 -16.09 29.26 -2.77
N LEU A 42 -17.26 28.61 -2.72
CA LEU A 42 -17.42 27.18 -3.02
C LEU A 42 -17.03 26.86 -4.46
N LYS A 43 -17.42 27.70 -5.42
CA LYS A 43 -17.04 27.53 -6.83
C LYS A 43 -15.52 27.61 -7.00
N SER A 44 -14.87 28.56 -6.31
CA SER A 44 -13.40 28.69 -6.31
C SER A 44 -12.73 27.45 -5.73
N ALA A 45 -13.17 26.99 -4.56
CA ALA A 45 -12.62 25.80 -3.91
C ALA A 45 -12.78 24.53 -4.76
N LEU A 46 -13.92 24.40 -5.44
CA LEU A 46 -14.19 23.27 -6.33
C LEU A 46 -13.24 23.27 -7.53
N GLU A 47 -12.98 24.42 -8.15
CA GLU A 47 -12.02 24.52 -9.26
C GLU A 47 -10.57 24.25 -8.80
N GLN A 48 -10.20 24.69 -7.59
CA GLN A 48 -8.90 24.36 -6.99
C GLN A 48 -8.75 22.85 -6.76
N CYS A 49 -9.77 22.20 -6.19
CA CYS A 49 -9.76 20.75 -5.98
C CYS A 49 -9.64 19.98 -7.30
N LYS A 50 -10.38 20.39 -8.34
CA LYS A 50 -10.26 19.80 -9.69
C LYS A 50 -8.86 19.98 -10.28
N HIS A 51 -8.19 21.10 -10.01
CA HIS A 51 -6.83 21.32 -10.47
C HIS A 51 -5.85 20.39 -9.75
N GLN A 52 -5.95 20.27 -8.43
CA GLN A 52 -5.11 19.35 -7.65
C GLN A 52 -5.31 17.89 -8.07
N LEU A 53 -6.55 17.50 -8.36
CA LEU A 53 -6.85 16.15 -8.83
C LEU A 53 -6.21 15.87 -10.20
N ARG A 54 -6.28 16.83 -11.13
CA ARG A 54 -5.60 16.73 -12.43
C ARG A 54 -4.09 16.61 -12.27
N GLU A 55 -3.49 17.45 -11.42
CA GLU A 55 -2.04 17.39 -11.15
C GLU A 55 -1.61 16.04 -10.54
N LEU A 56 -2.41 15.47 -9.64
CA LEU A 56 -2.15 14.16 -9.07
C LEU A 56 -2.31 13.04 -10.11
N GLN A 57 -3.31 13.13 -10.99
CA GLN A 57 -3.48 12.20 -12.10
C GLN A 57 -2.29 12.27 -13.06
N ASP A 58 -1.85 13.46 -13.44
CA ASP A 58 -0.67 13.64 -14.30
C ASP A 58 0.59 13.05 -13.67
N LYS A 59 0.79 13.25 -12.36
CA LYS A 59 1.90 12.63 -11.61
C LYS A 59 1.78 11.11 -11.57
N HIS A 60 0.58 10.58 -11.35
CA HIS A 60 0.34 9.14 -11.34
C HIS A 60 0.66 8.52 -12.71
N ASP A 61 0.17 9.13 -13.79
CA ASP A 61 0.41 8.68 -15.15
C ASP A 61 1.90 8.78 -15.52
N ALA A 62 2.59 9.82 -15.07
CA ALA A 62 4.03 9.96 -15.24
C ALA A 62 4.80 8.85 -14.50
N LEU A 63 4.40 8.51 -13.26
CA LEU A 63 5.00 7.42 -12.50
C LEU A 63 4.74 6.05 -13.15
N LEU A 64 3.53 5.80 -13.65
CA LEU A 64 3.22 4.57 -14.40
C LEU A 64 4.10 4.46 -15.66
N LYS A 65 4.23 5.55 -16.43
CA LYS A 65 5.12 5.57 -17.60
C LYS A 65 6.58 5.34 -17.22
N GLN A 66 7.07 5.96 -16.15
CA GLN A 66 8.42 5.67 -15.63
C GLN A 66 8.59 4.20 -15.22
N SER A 67 7.58 3.62 -14.56
CA SER A 67 7.59 2.20 -14.20
C SER A 67 7.62 1.25 -15.40
N THR A 68 7.09 1.67 -16.56
CA THR A 68 7.20 0.88 -17.81
C THR A 68 8.55 1.02 -18.52
N VAL A 69 9.32 2.09 -18.22
CA VAL A 69 10.62 2.40 -18.84
C VAL A 69 11.80 1.96 -17.97
N ILE A 70 11.60 1.83 -16.65
CA ILE A 70 12.52 1.11 -15.78
C ILE A 70 12.34 -0.38 -16.10
N PRO A 71 13.32 -1.09 -16.68
CA PRO A 71 13.19 -2.53 -16.84
C PRO A 71 12.97 -3.11 -15.45
N ALA A 72 11.95 -3.95 -15.33
CA ALA A 72 11.51 -4.65 -14.14
C ALA A 72 12.68 -5.25 -13.33
N CYS A 73 13.35 -4.43 -12.54
CA CYS A 73 14.22 -4.88 -11.48
C CYS A 73 13.31 -5.20 -10.30
N ALA A 74 13.05 -6.50 -10.15
CA ALA A 74 12.39 -7.18 -9.04
C ALA A 74 10.91 -7.55 -9.25
N GLN A 75 10.68 -8.86 -9.16
CA GLN A 75 9.42 -9.54 -8.81
C GLN A 75 8.50 -9.92 -9.98
N CYS A 76 8.98 -10.80 -10.87
CA CYS A 76 8.18 -12.01 -11.03
C CYS A 76 8.28 -12.76 -9.69
N PRO A 77 7.20 -12.86 -8.89
CA PRO A 77 7.26 -13.69 -7.70
C PRO A 77 7.63 -15.11 -8.14
N ILE A 78 8.69 -15.67 -7.56
CA ILE A 78 8.95 -17.10 -7.70
C ILE A 78 7.67 -17.78 -7.19
N SER A 79 7.00 -18.55 -8.05
CA SER A 79 5.79 -19.26 -7.62
C SER A 79 6.08 -20.11 -6.38
N ASP A 80 5.10 -20.27 -5.49
CA ASP A 80 5.24 -21.09 -4.28
C ASP A 80 5.80 -22.49 -4.58
N ARG A 81 5.40 -23.06 -5.74
CA ARG A 81 5.91 -24.34 -6.23
C ARG A 81 7.41 -24.28 -6.52
N ALA A 82 7.88 -23.26 -7.23
CA ALA A 82 9.29 -23.10 -7.56
C ALA A 82 10.14 -22.82 -6.30
N GLU A 83 9.64 -21.99 -5.37
CA GLU A 83 10.32 -21.77 -4.09
C GLU A 83 10.46 -23.08 -3.31
N ALA A 84 9.38 -23.87 -3.22
CA ALA A 84 9.42 -25.18 -2.58
C ALA A 84 10.44 -26.11 -3.25
N THR A 85 10.48 -26.14 -4.59
CA THR A 85 11.49 -26.92 -5.32
C THR A 85 12.91 -26.50 -4.97
N TYR A 86 13.23 -25.20 -4.96
CA TYR A 86 14.57 -24.74 -4.58
C TYR A 86 14.92 -25.07 -3.13
N LEU A 87 13.98 -24.94 -2.21
CA LEU A 87 14.19 -25.29 -0.81
C LEU A 87 14.40 -26.80 -0.61
N HIS A 88 13.72 -27.66 -1.40
CA HIS A 88 13.99 -29.10 -1.39
C HIS A 88 15.37 -29.43 -1.93
N ILE A 89 15.80 -28.80 -3.03
CA ILE A 89 17.15 -28.98 -3.58
C ILE A 89 18.21 -28.57 -2.55
N ILE A 90 18.06 -27.39 -1.95
CA ILE A 90 18.98 -26.92 -0.90
C ILE A 90 18.98 -27.87 0.30
N GLY A 91 17.80 -28.29 0.76
CA GLY A 91 17.67 -29.18 1.91
C GLY A 91 18.33 -30.53 1.68
N THR A 92 18.11 -31.13 0.50
CA THR A 92 18.68 -32.43 0.12
C THR A 92 20.19 -32.34 -0.08
N MET A 93 20.70 -31.26 -0.66
CA MET A 93 22.13 -30.99 -0.72
C MET A 93 22.75 -30.89 0.68
N LEU A 94 22.09 -30.18 1.62
CA LEU A 94 22.57 -30.09 3.00
C LEU A 94 22.59 -31.46 3.70
N GLU A 95 21.56 -32.29 3.52
CA GLU A 95 21.54 -33.64 4.08
C GLU A 95 22.61 -34.55 3.48
N LEU A 96 22.85 -34.46 2.16
CA LEU A 96 23.92 -35.21 1.50
C LEU A 96 25.29 -34.75 1.98
N MET A 97 25.57 -33.45 2.00
CA MET A 97 26.87 -32.92 2.41
C MET A 97 27.23 -33.29 3.84
N LEU A 98 26.24 -33.32 4.74
CA LEU A 98 26.41 -33.70 6.15
C LEU A 98 26.18 -35.20 6.41
N GLY A 99 25.90 -35.95 5.34
CA GLY A 99 25.64 -37.38 5.40
C GLY A 99 26.88 -38.22 5.15
N GLN A 100 26.67 -39.52 5.20
CA GLN A 100 27.69 -40.53 4.96
C GLN A 100 27.12 -41.69 4.16
N SER A 101 27.99 -42.37 3.43
CA SER A 101 27.66 -43.61 2.74
C SER A 101 27.26 -44.73 3.70
N PRO A 102 26.59 -45.80 3.22
CA PRO A 102 26.26 -46.96 4.05
C PRO A 102 27.47 -47.61 4.73
N SER A 103 28.66 -47.44 4.16
CA SER A 103 29.94 -47.92 4.71
C SER A 103 30.58 -46.95 5.72
N GLY A 104 29.91 -45.83 6.04
CA GLY A 104 30.36 -44.84 7.02
C GLY A 104 31.28 -43.75 6.48
N THR A 105 31.62 -43.74 5.19
CA THR A 105 32.44 -42.68 4.59
C THR A 105 31.62 -41.40 4.41
N PRO A 106 32.00 -40.25 5.01
CA PRO A 106 31.31 -38.97 4.80
C PRO A 106 31.31 -38.54 3.33
N TYR A 107 30.22 -37.94 2.88
CA TYR A 107 30.13 -37.46 1.49
C TYR A 107 30.85 -36.14 1.25
N SER A 108 31.12 -35.36 2.31
CA SER A 108 31.89 -34.11 2.22
C SER A 108 32.84 -33.95 3.40
N SER A 109 33.77 -33.00 3.30
CA SER A 109 34.65 -32.59 4.40
C SER A 109 33.97 -31.69 5.43
N PHE A 110 32.74 -31.25 5.17
CA PHE A 110 31.99 -30.41 6.09
C PHE A 110 31.27 -31.26 7.13
N ASN A 111 31.34 -30.84 8.39
CA ASN A 111 30.74 -31.54 9.53
C ASN A 111 29.54 -30.79 10.13
N SER A 112 29.27 -29.55 9.70
CA SER A 112 28.17 -28.73 10.21
C SER A 112 27.63 -27.75 9.18
N GLN A 113 26.40 -27.26 9.42
CA GLN A 113 25.77 -26.24 8.58
C GLN A 113 26.53 -24.91 8.63
N GLU A 114 27.09 -24.58 9.80
CA GLU A 114 27.89 -23.38 10.02
C GLU A 114 29.21 -23.45 9.23
N ALA A 115 29.84 -24.62 9.14
CA ALA A 115 31.04 -24.82 8.33
C ALA A 115 30.74 -24.60 6.83
N ILE A 116 29.60 -25.10 6.35
CA ILE A 116 29.14 -24.88 4.97
C ILE A 116 28.86 -23.38 4.74
N ALA A 117 28.14 -22.71 5.64
CA ALA A 117 27.84 -21.29 5.52
C ALA A 117 29.10 -20.43 5.50
N THR A 118 30.06 -20.74 6.39
CA THR A 118 31.35 -20.04 6.47
C THR A 118 32.13 -20.19 5.17
N ALA A 119 32.18 -21.40 4.61
CA ALA A 119 32.84 -21.64 3.33
C ALA A 119 32.14 -20.88 2.18
N MET A 120 30.80 -20.88 2.12
CA MET A 120 30.06 -20.11 1.12
C MET A 120 30.36 -18.62 1.19
N ILE A 121 30.42 -18.03 2.39
CA ILE A 121 30.74 -16.61 2.57
C ILE A 121 32.20 -16.33 2.19
N ALA A 122 33.13 -17.23 2.55
CA ALA A 122 34.54 -17.07 2.23
C ALA A 122 34.81 -17.10 0.71
N HIS A 123 34.03 -17.88 -0.04
CA HIS A 123 34.21 -18.05 -1.48
C HIS A 123 33.32 -17.17 -2.36
N HIS A 124 32.14 -16.76 -1.87
CA HIS A 124 31.09 -16.11 -2.66
C HIS A 124 30.35 -14.99 -1.92
N GLY A 125 30.96 -14.40 -0.88
CA GLY A 125 30.32 -13.38 -0.03
C GLY A 125 29.97 -12.06 -0.74
N GLU A 126 30.54 -11.81 -1.92
CA GLU A 126 30.20 -10.68 -2.80
C GLU A 126 28.84 -10.83 -3.50
N LEU A 127 28.32 -12.06 -3.58
CA LEU A 127 27.02 -12.32 -4.18
C LEU A 127 25.90 -11.90 -3.23
N MET A 128 24.92 -11.17 -3.77
CA MET A 128 23.72 -10.78 -3.02
C MET A 128 23.05 -12.01 -2.40
N GLY A 129 22.79 -11.95 -1.10
CA GLY A 129 22.12 -13.02 -0.35
C GLY A 129 23.05 -14.09 0.21
N ILE A 130 24.36 -14.06 -0.07
CA ILE A 130 25.36 -14.92 0.57
C ILE A 130 25.91 -14.22 1.83
N THR A 131 25.01 -14.01 2.79
CA THR A 131 25.35 -13.49 4.12
C THR A 131 25.01 -14.51 5.18
N ASP A 132 25.73 -14.51 6.30
CA ASP A 132 25.54 -15.46 7.40
C ASP A 132 24.07 -15.55 7.84
N ARG A 133 23.44 -14.40 8.10
CA ARG A 133 22.01 -14.30 8.44
C ARG A 133 21.11 -14.94 7.38
N THR A 134 21.37 -14.69 6.10
CA THR A 134 20.51 -15.18 5.00
C THR A 134 20.67 -16.69 4.82
N LEU A 135 21.90 -17.18 4.86
CA LEU A 135 22.21 -18.60 4.74
C LEU A 135 21.61 -19.39 5.90
N GLN A 136 21.79 -18.93 7.14
CA GLN A 136 21.19 -19.58 8.32
C GLN A 136 19.66 -19.65 8.19
N ALA A 137 19.01 -18.55 7.78
CA ALA A 137 17.57 -18.53 7.57
C ALA A 137 17.14 -19.50 6.46
N LYS A 138 17.82 -19.51 5.31
CA LYS A 138 17.48 -20.38 4.18
C LYS A 138 17.76 -21.85 4.45
N PHE A 139 18.84 -22.19 5.14
CA PHE A 139 19.15 -23.56 5.55
C PHE A 139 18.10 -24.07 6.54
N ALA A 140 17.69 -23.25 7.52
CA ALA A 140 16.62 -23.60 8.44
C ALA A 140 15.28 -23.81 7.71
N GLN A 141 14.94 -22.93 6.77
CA GLN A 141 13.72 -23.02 5.96
C GLN A 141 13.73 -24.29 5.10
N ALA A 142 14.84 -24.56 4.41
CA ALA A 142 15.03 -25.74 3.56
C ALA A 142 14.86 -27.05 4.33
N ARG A 143 15.49 -27.16 5.51
CA ARG A 143 15.37 -28.34 6.38
C ARG A 143 13.95 -28.55 6.91
N ARG A 144 13.26 -27.47 7.30
CA ARG A 144 11.85 -27.57 7.74
C ARG A 144 10.97 -28.07 6.60
N LYS A 145 11.14 -27.53 5.39
CA LYS A 145 10.38 -27.95 4.22
C LYS A 145 10.66 -29.39 3.81
N LEU A 146 11.93 -29.80 3.78
CA LEU A 146 12.30 -31.17 3.49
C LEU A 146 11.71 -32.15 4.50
N ARG A 147 11.82 -31.88 5.81
CA ARG A 147 11.20 -32.73 6.84
C ARG A 147 9.69 -32.83 6.69
N SER A 148 9.01 -31.74 6.36
CA SER A 148 7.56 -31.77 6.11
C SER A 148 7.15 -32.52 4.84
N ALA A 149 8.07 -32.71 3.89
CA ALA A 149 7.80 -33.46 2.66
C ALA A 149 8.12 -34.96 2.80
N VAL A 150 9.01 -35.33 3.72
CA VAL A 150 9.45 -36.71 3.98
C VAL A 150 8.69 -37.38 5.13
N SER A 151 8.07 -36.60 6.02
CA SER A 151 7.18 -37.10 7.09
C SER A 151 5.78 -37.39 6.57
#